data_AF-A0A1T4REH6-F1
#
_entry.id   AF-A0A1T4REH6-F1
#
_cell.length_a   1.000
_cell.length_b   1.000
_cell.length_c   1.000
_cell.angle_alpha   90.00
_cell.angle_beta   90.00
_cell.angle_gamma   90.00
#
_symmetry.space_group_name_H-M   'P 1'
#
loop_
_entity.id
_entity.type
_entity.pdbx_description
1 polymer ?
#
loop_
_entity_poly.entity_id
_entity_poly.type
_entity_poly.pdbx_seq_one_letter_code
_entity_poly.pdbx_strand_id
1 'polypeptide(L)'
;MTILIITLVGLTTPLFFSQPTVATLGFLALQLVHCLPQTRRLRSWWTLAAQAALFPWSEPKAFLAASVLLIVPGRIRWAVFGAVAVAAGLLSGADLYAGVSAAGNTLIMGLVVFGLTRLSDLRSELHAARRELAAQSVADERERISRDLDGILGSTLSAVIGLADKRRPAEILELTRDAAARVRQAPVSRPDTVPQADMTPRLALPIALSGLAIYVVGSLVFTLADPEPSTVVGCAIVLSVVGLQIHHVLSHRPGARPRHLVWTLPLQTVLAFVPLFRPEFELVHSLVSLAAASALITVPGRGASWTLFAAIVVGEAVVVLVAKSVPLIVVLVSTVATVSVAMMFYGLALLTRLVTQVHEARSALAAIAVAKERRRIAADVHDLLGYGLSAITVKAELAARAPERADTEFRDIARMARRALADLRSIPHGDSEISLGAEIASAHDILTAAGVDVRLDIDPGPLDDRLDALLATVLREAVTNVLRHSRAGVVTVQVVSAADQVRLRVANDGVLPDPAGDYGDERTSRGGGNGIINLAARVAVTGGELTSGPIGDGGYELVVTHPAPRRTGCGAPAPARTGG
;
A
#
# COMPACT_ATOMS: atom_id res chain seq x y z
N MET A 1 -0.71 20.27 8.15
CA MET A 1 -1.61 21.33 8.61
C MET A 1 -0.87 22.51 9.21
N THR A 2 -0.03 22.31 10.23
CA THR A 2 0.70 23.41 10.90
C THR A 2 1.54 24.26 9.94
N ILE A 3 2.29 23.63 9.03
CA ILE A 3 3.08 24.35 8.01
C ILE A 3 2.16 25.17 7.07
N LEU A 4 1.05 24.59 6.61
CA LEU A 4 0.10 25.28 5.71
C LEU A 4 -0.52 26.53 6.38
N ILE A 5 -0.84 26.43 7.66
CA ILE A 5 -1.38 27.55 8.44
C ILE A 5 -0.30 28.61 8.69
N ILE A 6 0.91 28.21 9.06
CA ILE A 6 2.03 29.13 9.26
C ILE A 6 2.38 29.86 7.96
N THR A 7 2.38 29.15 6.82
CA THR A 7 2.61 29.75 5.51
C THR A 7 1.47 30.70 5.11
N LEU A 8 0.20 30.32 5.30
CA LEU A 8 -0.94 31.22 5.02
C LEU A 8 -0.93 32.47 5.90
N VAL A 9 -0.62 32.33 7.19
CA VAL A 9 -0.60 33.44 8.16
C VAL A 9 0.59 34.38 7.90
N GLY A 10 1.77 33.83 7.60
CA GLY A 10 2.95 34.62 7.21
C GLY A 10 2.78 35.36 5.87
N LEU A 11 1.92 34.86 4.97
CA LEU A 11 1.58 35.51 3.71
C LEU A 11 0.60 36.69 3.87
N THR A 12 -0.09 36.80 5.02
CA THR A 12 -1.08 37.86 5.30
C THR A 12 -0.68 38.82 6.40
N THR A 13 0.51 38.66 6.98
CA THR A 13 0.96 39.57 8.04
C THR A 13 1.06 41.02 7.52
N PRO A 14 0.56 42.01 8.28
CA PRO A 14 0.43 43.41 7.88
C PRO A 14 1.77 44.16 7.70
N LEU A 15 2.90 43.43 7.65
CA LEU A 15 4.24 43.96 7.43
C LEU A 15 4.55 44.24 5.94
N PHE A 16 3.73 43.72 5.01
CA PHE A 16 3.88 43.92 3.56
C PHE A 16 2.85 44.89 2.95
N PHE A 17 1.80 45.26 3.69
CA PHE A 17 0.66 46.02 3.14
C PHE A 17 0.19 47.09 4.11
N SER A 18 -0.02 48.30 3.60
CA SER A 18 -0.65 49.39 4.34
C SER A 18 -2.12 49.04 4.65
N GLN A 19 -2.39 48.58 5.88
CA GLN A 19 -3.69 48.17 6.44
C GLN A 19 -4.32 46.91 5.79
N PRO A 20 -4.60 45.82 6.55
CA PRO A 20 -5.33 44.67 6.00
C PRO A 20 -6.76 45.10 5.66
N THR A 21 -7.08 45.18 4.37
CA THR A 21 -8.43 45.48 3.90
C THR A 21 -9.39 44.36 4.26
N VAL A 22 -10.68 44.67 4.45
CA VAL A 22 -11.74 43.65 4.63
C VAL A 22 -11.70 42.60 3.50
N ALA A 23 -11.33 43.03 2.29
CA ALA A 23 -11.14 42.16 1.14
C ALA A 23 -10.01 41.13 1.33
N THR A 24 -8.89 41.53 1.95
CA THR A 24 -7.74 40.66 2.27
C THR A 24 -8.11 39.57 3.29
N LEU A 25 -8.85 39.94 4.33
CA LEU A 25 -9.35 38.98 5.33
C LEU A 25 -10.36 38.00 4.72
N GLY A 26 -11.25 38.49 3.84
CA GLY A 26 -12.15 37.64 3.06
C GLY A 26 -11.41 36.64 2.16
N PHE A 27 -10.31 37.08 1.53
CA PHE A 27 -9.42 36.24 0.72
C PHE A 27 -8.81 35.09 1.52
N LEU A 28 -8.26 35.39 2.70
CA LEU A 28 -7.66 34.40 3.60
C LEU A 28 -8.70 33.38 4.06
N ALA A 29 -9.89 33.84 4.47
CA ALA A 29 -10.96 32.97 4.93
C ALA A 29 -11.41 31.99 3.83
N LEU A 30 -11.63 32.49 2.61
CA LEU A 30 -11.95 31.65 1.45
C LEU A 30 -10.82 30.67 1.13
N GLN A 31 -9.57 31.10 1.26
CA GLN A 31 -8.42 30.23 1.02
C GLN A 31 -8.28 29.13 2.07
N LEU A 32 -8.56 29.42 3.34
CA LEU A 32 -8.60 28.42 4.41
C LEU A 32 -9.69 27.38 4.16
N VAL A 33 -10.88 27.81 3.72
CA VAL A 33 -11.96 26.90 3.29
C VAL A 33 -11.49 25.98 2.17
N HIS A 34 -10.71 26.49 1.21
CA HIS A 34 -10.12 25.68 0.16
C HIS A 34 -8.99 24.78 0.68
N CYS A 35 -8.20 25.19 1.66
CA CYS A 35 -7.02 24.44 2.11
C CYS A 35 -7.34 23.31 3.10
N LEU A 36 -8.39 23.45 3.91
CA LEU A 36 -8.71 22.52 4.99
C LEU A 36 -9.42 21.24 4.48
N PRO A 37 -9.02 20.04 4.93
CA PRO A 37 -9.66 18.78 4.51
C PRO A 37 -11.15 18.71 4.87
N GLN A 38 -11.52 19.26 6.03
CA GLN A 38 -12.88 19.23 6.57
C GLN A 38 -13.88 20.03 5.72
N THR A 39 -13.41 21.11 5.09
CA THR A 39 -14.22 22.03 4.30
C THR A 39 -14.08 21.80 2.79
N ARG A 40 -13.41 20.73 2.35
CA ARG A 40 -13.19 20.41 0.93
C ARG A 40 -14.49 20.39 0.11
N ARG A 41 -15.61 19.98 0.72
CA ARG A 41 -16.94 19.95 0.08
C ARG A 41 -17.48 21.33 -0.28
N LEU A 42 -16.96 22.40 0.31
CA LEU A 42 -17.39 23.78 0.08
C LEU A 42 -16.66 24.44 -1.10
N ARG A 43 -15.62 23.79 -1.67
CA ARG A 43 -14.92 24.29 -2.86
C ARG A 43 -15.88 24.29 -4.06
N SER A 44 -16.22 25.47 -4.57
CA SER A 44 -17.19 25.61 -5.66
C SER A 44 -16.86 26.79 -6.56
N TRP A 45 -17.54 26.89 -7.70
CA TRP A 45 -17.43 28.05 -8.59
C TRP A 45 -17.83 29.35 -7.88
N TRP A 46 -18.70 29.30 -6.87
CA TRP A 46 -19.11 30.47 -6.08
C TRP A 46 -18.01 31.00 -5.18
N THR A 47 -17.25 30.13 -4.52
CA THR A 47 -16.12 30.56 -3.69
C THR A 47 -14.97 31.11 -4.55
N LEU A 48 -14.80 30.59 -5.76
CA LEU A 48 -13.87 31.14 -6.76
C LEU A 48 -14.32 32.52 -7.25
N ALA A 49 -15.60 32.70 -7.57
CA ALA A 49 -16.16 33.98 -7.99
C ALA A 49 -16.05 35.04 -6.88
N ALA A 50 -16.26 34.65 -5.62
CA ALA A 50 -16.06 35.54 -4.47
C ALA A 50 -14.60 36.00 -4.35
N GLN A 51 -13.62 35.11 -4.55
CA GLN A 51 -12.21 35.52 -4.62
C GLN A 51 -11.94 36.40 -5.85
N ALA A 52 -12.53 36.13 -7.01
CA ALA A 52 -12.33 36.98 -8.18
C ALA A 52 -12.88 38.41 -7.98
N ALA A 53 -14.03 38.55 -7.30
CA ALA A 53 -14.62 39.86 -7.00
C ALA A 53 -13.78 40.69 -6.02
N LEU A 54 -13.14 40.04 -5.04
CA LEU A 54 -12.27 40.70 -4.07
C LEU A 54 -10.87 41.01 -4.62
N PHE A 55 -10.49 40.42 -5.76
CA PHE A 55 -9.13 40.46 -6.33
C PHE A 55 -8.53 41.86 -6.53
N PRO A 56 -9.25 42.89 -7.03
CA PRO A 56 -8.67 44.22 -7.23
C PRO A 56 -8.30 44.95 -5.92
N TRP A 57 -8.92 44.56 -4.80
CA TRP A 57 -8.80 45.24 -3.49
C TRP A 57 -8.14 44.37 -2.42
N SER A 58 -7.60 43.21 -2.80
CA SER A 58 -6.99 42.24 -1.89
C SER A 58 -5.56 41.90 -2.29
N GLU A 59 -4.76 41.64 -1.28
CA GLU A 59 -3.44 41.03 -1.40
C GLU A 59 -3.37 39.88 -0.38
N PRO A 60 -2.75 38.71 -0.66
CA PRO A 60 -1.98 38.38 -1.86
C PRO A 60 -2.83 37.77 -3.00
N LYS A 61 -2.62 38.29 -4.21
CA LYS A 61 -3.26 37.84 -5.47
C LYS A 61 -3.03 36.34 -5.81
N ALA A 62 -1.99 35.74 -5.23
CA ALA A 62 -1.64 34.33 -5.38
C ALA A 62 -2.71 33.33 -4.92
N PHE A 63 -3.58 33.70 -3.98
CA PHE A 63 -4.62 32.78 -3.49
C PHE A 63 -5.68 32.47 -4.55
N LEU A 64 -6.09 33.48 -5.33
CA LEU A 64 -7.00 33.25 -6.46
C LEU A 64 -6.34 32.32 -7.48
N ALA A 65 -5.06 32.52 -7.77
CA ALA A 65 -4.30 31.68 -8.69
C ALA A 65 -4.27 30.21 -8.24
N ALA A 66 -4.05 29.96 -6.94
CA ALA A 66 -4.13 28.62 -6.37
C ALA A 66 -5.52 28.00 -6.48
N SER A 67 -6.57 28.76 -6.17
CA SER A 67 -7.96 28.31 -6.23
C SER A 67 -8.43 28.00 -7.65
N VAL A 68 -7.98 28.77 -8.65
CA VAL A 68 -8.20 28.49 -10.07
C VAL A 68 -7.67 27.09 -10.42
N LEU A 69 -6.46 26.76 -10.00
CA LEU A 69 -5.86 25.45 -10.26
C LEU A 69 -6.59 24.30 -9.55
N LEU A 70 -7.22 24.57 -8.39
CA LEU A 70 -7.98 23.59 -7.62
C LEU A 70 -9.39 23.34 -8.18
N ILE A 71 -10.07 24.38 -8.69
CA ILE A 71 -11.51 24.34 -9.01
C ILE A 71 -11.75 24.24 -10.52
N VAL A 72 -10.97 24.94 -11.34
CA VAL A 72 -11.21 24.97 -12.79
C VAL A 72 -10.80 23.62 -13.42
N PRO A 73 -11.71 22.96 -14.16
CA PRO A 73 -11.43 21.66 -14.77
C PRO A 73 -10.63 21.78 -16.08
N GLY A 74 -10.01 20.67 -16.47
CA GLY A 74 -9.37 20.52 -17.78
C GLY A 74 -8.09 21.33 -17.97
N ARG A 75 -7.68 21.49 -19.23
CA ARG A 75 -6.44 22.21 -19.60
C ARG A 75 -6.57 23.74 -19.46
N ILE A 76 -7.80 24.25 -19.49
CA ILE A 76 -8.12 25.70 -19.43
C ILE A 76 -7.65 26.33 -18.12
N ARG A 77 -7.62 25.57 -17.01
CA ARG A 77 -7.16 26.07 -15.70
C ARG A 77 -5.77 26.72 -15.75
N TRP A 78 -4.86 26.23 -16.60
CA TRP A 78 -3.52 26.78 -16.73
C TRP A 78 -3.52 28.13 -17.46
N ALA A 79 -4.39 28.29 -18.46
CA ALA A 79 -4.57 29.58 -19.13
C ALA A 79 -5.19 30.61 -18.18
N VAL A 80 -6.20 30.23 -17.40
CA VAL A 80 -6.83 31.10 -16.39
C VAL A 80 -5.84 31.45 -15.28
N PHE A 81 -5.02 30.50 -14.84
CA PHE A 81 -3.96 30.72 -13.87
C PHE A 81 -2.92 31.74 -14.37
N GLY A 82 -2.48 31.61 -15.62
CA GLY A 82 -1.60 32.59 -16.26
C GLY A 82 -2.25 33.97 -16.37
N ALA A 83 -3.54 34.03 -16.72
CA ALA A 83 -4.29 35.29 -16.79
C ALA A 83 -4.39 36.00 -15.44
N VAL A 84 -4.59 35.26 -14.33
CA VAL A 84 -4.58 35.84 -12.97
C VAL A 84 -3.21 36.44 -12.64
N ALA A 85 -2.11 35.80 -13.04
CA ALA A 85 -0.77 36.34 -12.82
C ALA A 85 -0.51 37.61 -13.65
N VAL A 86 -0.93 37.63 -14.92
CA VAL A 86 -0.83 38.83 -15.76
C VAL A 86 -1.65 39.98 -15.17
N ALA A 87 -2.89 39.71 -14.76
CA ALA A 87 -3.74 40.70 -14.09
C ALA A 87 -3.10 41.22 -12.79
N ALA A 88 -2.43 40.35 -12.03
CA ALA A 88 -1.71 40.75 -10.83
C ALA A 88 -0.54 41.71 -11.12
N GLY A 89 0.21 41.46 -12.19
CA GLY A 89 1.27 42.34 -12.67
C GLY A 89 0.74 43.70 -13.14
N LEU A 90 -0.33 43.70 -13.94
CA LEU A 90 -0.95 44.94 -14.44
C LEU A 90 -1.49 45.83 -13.31
N LEU A 91 -2.07 45.22 -12.27
CA LEU A 91 -2.60 45.94 -11.10
C LEU A 91 -1.51 46.45 -10.14
N SER A 92 -0.25 46.04 -10.30
CA SER A 92 0.83 46.45 -9.38
C SER A 92 1.34 47.87 -9.62
N GLY A 93 1.02 48.48 -10.76
CA GLY A 93 1.11 49.92 -11.06
C GLY A 93 2.28 50.68 -10.43
N ALA A 94 3.48 50.59 -11.00
CA ALA A 94 4.58 51.52 -10.71
C ALA A 94 5.64 51.51 -11.84
N ASP A 95 6.11 50.34 -12.24
CA ASP A 95 7.11 50.12 -13.29
C ASP A 95 7.07 48.68 -13.82
N LEU A 96 7.86 48.37 -14.87
CA LEU A 96 7.93 47.04 -15.47
C LEU A 96 8.37 45.97 -14.47
N TYR A 97 9.30 46.32 -13.57
CA TYR A 97 9.84 45.41 -12.58
C TYR A 97 8.79 45.00 -11.54
N ALA A 98 8.05 45.96 -10.98
CA ALA A 98 6.94 45.70 -10.06
C ALA A 98 5.87 44.84 -10.70
N GLY A 99 5.54 45.08 -11.98
CA GLY A 99 4.60 44.26 -12.73
C GLY A 99 5.08 42.81 -12.92
N VAL A 100 6.33 42.61 -13.36
CA VAL A 100 6.93 41.29 -13.54
C VAL A 100 7.07 40.55 -12.20
N SER A 101 7.48 41.25 -11.15
CA SER A 101 7.63 40.70 -9.80
C SER A 101 6.29 40.26 -9.21
N ALA A 102 5.25 41.08 -9.32
CA ALA A 102 3.90 40.74 -8.85
C ALA A 102 3.30 39.55 -9.62
N ALA A 103 3.49 39.50 -10.94
CA ALA A 103 3.07 38.36 -11.76
C ALA A 103 3.84 37.08 -11.38
N GLY A 104 5.17 37.17 -11.23
CA GLY A 104 6.04 36.07 -10.84
C GLY A 104 5.68 35.53 -9.45
N ASN A 105 5.51 36.41 -8.46
CA ASN A 105 5.08 36.03 -7.11
C ASN A 105 3.72 35.32 -7.12
N THR A 106 2.76 35.83 -7.92
CA THR A 106 1.44 35.22 -8.08
C THR A 106 1.51 33.81 -8.66
N LEU A 107 2.35 33.59 -9.68
CA LEU A 107 2.57 32.27 -10.27
C LEU A 107 3.20 31.31 -9.24
N ILE A 108 4.29 31.72 -8.60
CA ILE A 108 5.04 30.82 -7.74
C ILE A 108 4.22 30.48 -6.48
N MET A 109 3.67 31.47 -5.78
CA MET A 109 2.87 31.25 -4.58
C MET A 109 1.57 30.50 -4.89
N GLY A 110 0.94 30.80 -6.03
CA GLY A 110 -0.24 30.06 -6.50
C GLY A 110 0.04 28.57 -6.70
N LEU A 111 1.18 28.23 -7.33
CA LEU A 111 1.64 26.85 -7.51
C LEU A 111 1.94 26.15 -6.18
N VAL A 112 2.54 26.85 -5.23
CA VAL A 112 2.91 26.28 -3.93
C VAL A 112 1.69 26.00 -3.07
N VAL A 113 0.77 26.95 -2.98
CA VAL A 113 -0.50 26.75 -2.25
C VAL A 113 -1.33 25.65 -2.92
N PHE A 114 -1.39 25.63 -4.27
CA PHE A 114 -2.01 24.53 -5.01
C PHE A 114 -1.33 23.19 -4.70
N GLY A 115 0.00 23.11 -4.77
CA GLY A 115 0.78 21.90 -4.56
C GLY A 115 0.62 21.34 -3.14
N LEU A 116 0.71 22.19 -2.11
CA LEU A 116 0.51 21.79 -0.71
C LEU A 116 -0.93 21.31 -0.47
N THR A 117 -1.93 22.01 -1.01
CA THR A 117 -3.34 21.62 -0.88
C THR A 117 -3.61 20.30 -1.61
N ARG A 118 -3.10 20.16 -2.83
CA ARG A 118 -3.23 18.93 -3.63
C ARG A 118 -2.53 17.75 -3.00
N LEU A 119 -1.39 17.96 -2.35
CA LEU A 119 -0.69 16.92 -1.58
C LEU A 119 -1.50 16.43 -0.39
N SER A 120 -2.13 17.36 0.32
CA SER A 120 -3.04 17.02 1.41
C SER A 120 -4.22 16.18 0.90
N ASP A 121 -4.80 16.57 -0.25
CA ASP A 121 -5.87 15.81 -0.91
C ASP A 121 -5.38 14.43 -1.36
N LEU A 122 -4.24 14.35 -2.05
CA LEU A 122 -3.61 13.11 -2.52
C LEU A 122 -3.28 12.16 -1.37
N ARG A 123 -2.87 12.66 -0.19
CA ARG A 123 -2.64 11.82 0.99
C ARG A 123 -3.92 11.14 1.45
N SER A 124 -5.05 11.85 1.44
CA SER A 124 -6.35 11.25 1.79
C SER A 124 -6.84 10.25 0.73
N GLU A 125 -6.70 10.60 -0.55
CA GLU A 125 -7.00 9.71 -1.69
C GLU A 125 -6.09 8.48 -1.70
N LEU A 126 -4.83 8.60 -1.25
CA LEU A 126 -3.88 7.50 -1.15
C LEU A 126 -4.36 6.39 -0.21
N HIS A 127 -4.93 6.75 0.93
CA HIS A 127 -5.44 5.74 1.87
C HIS A 127 -6.64 4.97 1.29
N ALA A 128 -7.45 5.62 0.45
CA ALA A 128 -8.54 4.97 -0.27
C ALA A 128 -8.01 4.09 -1.41
N ALA A 129 -7.16 4.64 -2.28
CA ALA A 129 -6.57 3.93 -3.43
C ALA A 129 -5.69 2.74 -3.01
N ARG A 130 -5.09 2.77 -1.81
CA ARG A 130 -4.34 1.63 -1.24
C ARG A 130 -5.20 0.37 -1.13
N ARG A 131 -6.49 0.50 -0.80
CA ARG A 131 -7.40 -0.64 -0.68
C ARG A 131 -7.84 -1.15 -2.04
N GLU A 132 -8.11 -0.23 -2.97
CA GLU A 132 -8.62 -0.54 -4.29
C GLU A 132 -7.57 -1.15 -5.22
N LEU A 133 -6.34 -0.61 -5.26
CA LEU A 133 -5.25 -1.17 -6.06
C LEU A 133 -4.82 -2.55 -5.56
N ALA A 134 -4.78 -2.74 -4.24
CA ALA A 134 -4.50 -4.06 -3.67
C ALA A 134 -5.58 -5.06 -4.10
N ALA A 135 -6.86 -4.68 -4.05
CA ALA A 135 -7.96 -5.54 -4.51
C ALA A 135 -7.90 -5.85 -6.01
N GLN A 136 -7.63 -4.87 -6.86
CA GLN A 136 -7.48 -5.07 -8.31
C GLN A 136 -6.30 -5.99 -8.65
N SER A 137 -5.11 -5.72 -8.10
CA SER A 137 -3.93 -6.57 -8.33
C SER A 137 -4.13 -8.01 -7.87
N VAL A 138 -4.88 -8.21 -6.78
CA VAL A 138 -5.25 -9.53 -6.28
C VAL A 138 -6.26 -10.21 -7.22
N ALA A 139 -7.24 -9.48 -7.76
CA ALA A 139 -8.21 -10.01 -8.72
C ALA A 139 -7.56 -10.44 -10.05
N ASP A 140 -6.71 -9.61 -10.63
CA ASP A 140 -5.98 -9.92 -11.87
C ASP A 140 -5.09 -11.17 -11.69
N GLU A 141 -4.45 -11.27 -10.52
CA GLU A 141 -3.62 -12.42 -10.19
C GLU A 141 -4.45 -13.70 -10.02
N ARG A 142 -5.62 -13.62 -9.37
CA ARG A 142 -6.55 -14.76 -9.26
C ARG A 142 -6.96 -15.28 -10.64
N GLU A 143 -7.27 -14.39 -11.57
CA GLU A 143 -7.64 -14.78 -12.93
C GLU A 143 -6.48 -15.45 -13.69
N ARG A 144 -5.26 -14.92 -13.54
CA ARG A 144 -4.05 -15.55 -14.13
C ARG A 144 -3.84 -16.96 -13.57
N ILE A 145 -3.87 -17.11 -12.24
CA ILE A 145 -3.67 -18.41 -11.59
C ILE A 145 -4.79 -19.39 -11.96
N SER A 146 -6.04 -18.93 -12.06
CA SER A 146 -7.16 -19.75 -12.55
C SER A 146 -6.87 -20.35 -13.93
N ARG A 147 -6.41 -19.52 -14.88
CA ARG A 147 -6.09 -19.96 -16.24
C ARG A 147 -4.94 -20.97 -16.27
N ASP A 148 -3.90 -20.74 -15.47
CA ASP A 148 -2.75 -21.65 -15.39
C ASP A 148 -3.12 -23.00 -14.74
N LEU A 149 -3.94 -22.96 -13.68
CA LEU A 149 -4.46 -24.16 -13.00
C LEU A 149 -5.36 -24.98 -13.94
N ASP A 150 -6.31 -24.35 -14.63
CA ASP A 150 -7.19 -25.04 -15.58
C ASP A 150 -6.40 -25.70 -16.71
N GLY A 151 -5.36 -25.03 -17.23
CA GLY A 151 -4.51 -25.57 -18.29
C GLY A 151 -3.74 -26.82 -17.87
N ILE A 152 -3.09 -26.79 -16.71
CA ILE A 152 -2.20 -27.88 -16.26
C ILE A 152 -3.01 -29.02 -15.63
N LEU A 153 -3.92 -28.70 -14.71
CA LEU A 153 -4.59 -29.68 -13.87
C LEU A 153 -5.96 -30.09 -14.42
N GLY A 154 -6.68 -29.15 -15.04
CA GLY A 154 -7.96 -29.45 -15.67
C GLY A 154 -7.83 -30.48 -16.80
N SER A 155 -6.77 -30.37 -17.61
CA SER A 155 -6.44 -31.35 -18.67
C SER A 155 -6.09 -32.72 -18.10
N THR A 156 -5.31 -32.77 -17.03
CA THR A 156 -4.91 -34.00 -16.34
C THR A 156 -6.12 -34.73 -15.74
N LEU A 157 -6.96 -34.04 -14.95
CA LEU A 157 -8.14 -34.64 -14.33
C LEU A 157 -9.16 -35.10 -15.38
N SER A 158 -9.31 -34.36 -16.48
CA SER A 158 -10.15 -34.77 -17.62
C SER A 158 -9.63 -36.04 -18.29
N ALA A 159 -8.31 -36.18 -18.44
CA ALA A 159 -7.70 -37.40 -18.97
C ALA A 159 -7.91 -38.60 -18.03
N VAL A 160 -7.80 -38.41 -16.71
CA VAL A 160 -8.10 -39.45 -15.70
C VAL A 160 -9.54 -39.95 -15.83
N ILE A 161 -10.52 -39.05 -15.99
CA ILE A 161 -11.93 -39.43 -16.18
C ILE A 161 -12.07 -40.32 -17.42
N GLY A 162 -11.48 -39.92 -18.55
CA GLY A 162 -11.55 -40.69 -19.79
C GLY A 162 -10.82 -42.05 -19.72
N LEU A 163 -9.74 -42.14 -18.95
CA LEU A 163 -9.01 -43.40 -18.73
C LEU A 163 -9.73 -44.35 -17.76
N ALA A 164 -10.46 -43.80 -16.78
CA ALA A 164 -11.32 -44.58 -15.91
C ALA A 164 -12.47 -45.23 -16.68
N ASP A 165 -13.12 -44.50 -17.59
CA ASP A 165 -14.15 -45.04 -18.48
C ASP A 165 -13.59 -46.14 -19.40
N LYS A 166 -12.34 -46.01 -19.84
CA LYS A 166 -11.62 -47.01 -20.66
C LYS A 166 -10.98 -48.14 -19.84
N ARG A 167 -11.12 -48.14 -18.50
CA ARG A 167 -10.59 -49.16 -17.58
C ARG A 167 -9.07 -49.39 -17.72
N ARG A 168 -8.28 -48.31 -17.80
CA ARG A 168 -6.81 -48.37 -17.95
C ARG A 168 -6.08 -47.96 -16.67
N PRO A 169 -5.93 -48.84 -15.66
CA PRO A 169 -5.45 -48.45 -14.34
C PRO A 169 -3.96 -48.04 -14.33
N ALA A 170 -3.12 -48.66 -15.15
CA ALA A 170 -1.69 -48.33 -15.24
C ALA A 170 -1.45 -46.91 -15.78
N GLU A 171 -2.18 -46.49 -16.83
CA GLU A 171 -2.09 -45.14 -17.39
C GLU A 171 -2.61 -44.08 -16.41
N ILE A 172 -3.66 -44.37 -15.64
CA ILE A 172 -4.16 -43.48 -14.58
C ILE A 172 -3.09 -43.28 -13.49
N LEU A 173 -2.40 -44.36 -13.11
CA LEU A 173 -1.36 -44.35 -12.09
C LEU A 173 -0.15 -43.50 -12.49
N GLU A 174 0.31 -43.63 -13.73
CA GLU A 174 1.41 -42.84 -14.26
C GLU A 174 1.04 -41.36 -14.35
N LEU A 175 -0.14 -41.05 -14.90
CA LEU A 175 -0.62 -39.69 -15.10
C LEU A 175 -0.84 -38.95 -13.77
N THR A 176 -1.40 -39.63 -12.76
CA THR A 176 -1.65 -39.03 -11.43
C THR A 176 -0.37 -38.83 -10.62
N ARG A 177 0.59 -39.76 -10.70
CA ARG A 177 1.89 -39.61 -10.02
C ARG A 177 2.70 -38.46 -10.62
N ASP A 178 2.70 -38.35 -11.95
CA ASP A 178 3.37 -37.25 -12.65
C ASP A 178 2.72 -35.90 -12.32
N ALA A 179 1.38 -35.82 -12.34
CA ALA A 179 0.66 -34.63 -11.92
C ALA A 179 0.94 -34.24 -10.46
N ALA A 180 0.95 -35.21 -9.54
CA ALA A 180 1.29 -34.97 -8.14
C ALA A 180 2.76 -34.51 -7.97
N ALA A 181 3.69 -35.00 -8.79
CA ALA A 181 5.06 -34.53 -8.81
C ALA A 181 5.16 -33.07 -9.31
N ARG A 182 4.43 -32.73 -10.37
CA ARG A 182 4.36 -31.35 -10.89
C ARG A 182 3.74 -30.38 -9.90
N VAL A 183 2.68 -30.75 -9.19
CA VAL A 183 2.08 -29.91 -8.13
C VAL A 183 3.05 -29.69 -6.96
N ARG A 184 3.85 -30.71 -6.59
CA ARG A 184 4.89 -30.57 -5.56
C ARG A 184 6.07 -29.71 -6.00
N GLN A 185 6.41 -29.73 -7.29
CA GLN A 185 7.56 -29.02 -7.85
C GLN A 185 7.20 -27.67 -8.48
N ALA A 186 5.91 -27.35 -8.64
CA ALA A 186 5.43 -26.14 -9.27
C ALA A 186 6.10 -24.93 -8.60
N PRO A 187 7.06 -24.27 -9.29
CA PRO A 187 7.61 -23.05 -8.77
C PRO A 187 6.48 -22.05 -8.82
N VAL A 188 6.23 -21.34 -7.73
CA VAL A 188 5.49 -20.07 -7.80
C VAL A 188 6.32 -19.17 -8.71
N SER A 189 6.04 -19.21 -10.02
CA SER A 189 6.85 -18.57 -11.06
C SER A 189 7.09 -17.11 -10.71
N ARG A 190 8.35 -16.67 -10.87
CA ARG A 190 8.74 -15.27 -10.64
C ARG A 190 7.81 -14.33 -11.42
N PRO A 191 7.41 -13.20 -10.84
CA PRO A 191 6.48 -12.30 -11.51
C PRO A 191 7.10 -11.78 -12.81
N ASP A 192 6.32 -11.80 -13.89
CA ASP A 192 6.40 -10.72 -14.87
C ASP A 192 6.21 -9.43 -14.08
N THR A 193 7.11 -8.47 -14.25
CA THR A 193 7.03 -7.17 -13.59
C THR A 193 5.60 -6.64 -13.71
N VAL A 194 4.90 -6.51 -12.57
CA VAL A 194 3.56 -5.90 -12.51
C VAL A 194 3.66 -4.62 -13.36
N PRO A 195 2.84 -4.44 -14.41
CA PRO A 195 2.87 -3.26 -15.22
C PRO A 195 2.70 -2.07 -14.30
N GLN A 196 3.81 -1.38 -14.02
CA GLN A 196 3.77 -0.16 -13.24
C GLN A 196 3.02 0.80 -14.14
N ALA A 197 1.74 1.07 -13.82
CA ALA A 197 1.06 2.21 -14.39
C ALA A 197 2.00 3.39 -14.17
N ASP A 198 2.56 3.89 -15.27
CA ASP A 198 3.66 4.84 -15.33
C ASP A 198 3.15 6.22 -14.89
N MET A 199 2.78 6.28 -13.62
CA MET A 199 2.41 7.46 -12.85
C MET A 199 3.68 8.00 -12.21
N THR A 200 4.77 8.02 -12.99
CA THR A 200 5.95 8.78 -12.66
C THR A 200 5.52 10.21 -12.29
N PRO A 201 6.27 10.93 -11.44
CA PRO A 201 6.00 12.31 -11.05
C PRO A 201 6.23 13.30 -12.21
N ARG A 202 5.70 13.04 -13.42
CA ARG A 202 5.87 13.84 -14.64
C ARG A 202 5.46 15.29 -14.46
N LEU A 203 4.69 15.63 -13.42
CA LEU A 203 4.28 17.00 -13.12
C LEU A 203 5.06 17.63 -11.95
N ALA A 204 5.56 16.86 -10.98
CA ALA A 204 6.14 17.44 -9.76
C ALA A 204 7.50 18.11 -10.02
N LEU A 205 8.38 17.43 -10.77
CA LEU A 205 9.68 17.98 -11.16
C LEU A 205 9.55 19.20 -12.08
N PRO A 206 8.74 19.21 -13.15
CA PRO A 206 8.61 20.41 -13.97
C PRO A 206 7.95 21.57 -13.20
N ILE A 207 7.01 21.33 -12.27
CA ILE A 207 6.51 22.42 -11.40
C ILE A 207 7.66 23.01 -10.54
N ALA A 208 8.52 22.15 -9.98
CA ALA A 208 9.70 22.58 -9.24
C ALA A 208 10.67 23.42 -10.08
N LEU A 209 10.95 22.96 -11.30
CA LEU A 209 11.81 23.65 -12.25
C LEU A 209 11.18 24.96 -12.75
N SER A 210 9.86 25.01 -12.96
CA SER A 210 9.15 26.23 -13.36
C SER A 210 9.20 27.30 -12.27
N GLY A 211 9.00 26.95 -11.00
CA GLY A 211 9.12 27.91 -9.90
C GLY A 211 10.52 28.49 -9.79
N LEU A 212 11.54 27.66 -9.97
CA LEU A 212 12.94 28.10 -9.99
C LEU A 212 13.26 28.96 -11.23
N ALA A 213 12.72 28.62 -12.40
CA ALA A 213 12.88 29.39 -13.62
C ALA A 213 12.27 30.80 -13.49
N ILE A 214 11.08 30.92 -12.90
CA ILE A 214 10.45 32.24 -12.66
C ILE A 214 11.32 33.08 -11.72
N TYR A 215 11.85 32.46 -10.65
CA TYR A 215 12.75 33.14 -9.71
C TYR A 215 14.04 33.62 -10.41
N VAL A 216 14.62 32.79 -11.28
CA VAL A 216 15.80 33.14 -12.10
C VAL A 216 15.51 34.30 -13.03
N VAL A 217 14.38 34.24 -13.76
CA VAL A 217 13.98 35.30 -14.70
C VAL A 217 13.78 36.62 -13.96
N GLY A 218 13.07 36.62 -12.82
CA GLY A 218 12.91 37.82 -12.00
C GLY A 218 14.25 38.40 -11.53
N SER A 219 15.15 37.53 -11.06
CA SER A 219 16.50 37.94 -10.61
C SER A 219 17.35 38.49 -11.76
N LEU A 220 17.28 37.88 -12.94
CA LEU A 220 18.01 38.34 -14.13
C LEU A 220 17.44 39.66 -14.67
N VAL A 221 16.11 39.79 -14.77
CA VAL A 221 15.46 41.04 -15.21
C VAL A 221 15.85 42.19 -14.30
N PHE A 222 15.90 41.96 -12.98
CA PHE A 222 16.37 42.95 -12.03
C PHE A 222 17.85 43.32 -12.27
N THR A 223 18.72 42.33 -12.37
CA THR A 223 20.17 42.57 -12.57
C THR A 223 20.45 43.26 -13.91
N LEU A 224 19.64 43.02 -14.94
CA LEU A 224 19.79 43.60 -16.28
C LEU A 224 19.07 44.94 -16.45
N ALA A 225 18.25 45.38 -15.48
CA ALA A 225 17.51 46.63 -15.57
C ALA A 225 18.44 47.84 -15.60
N ASP A 226 19.50 47.82 -14.79
CA ASP A 226 20.55 48.85 -14.76
C ASP A 226 21.94 48.20 -14.92
N PRO A 227 22.40 47.97 -16.17
CA PRO A 227 23.59 47.17 -16.42
C PRO A 227 24.89 47.92 -16.08
N GLU A 228 25.52 47.52 -14.98
CA GLU A 228 26.89 47.89 -14.59
C GLU A 228 27.93 46.81 -15.00
N PRO A 229 29.24 47.10 -15.00
CA PRO A 229 30.28 46.09 -15.28
C PRO A 229 30.23 44.85 -14.37
N SER A 230 29.64 44.95 -13.18
CA SER A 230 29.42 43.86 -12.22
C SER A 230 28.23 42.94 -12.58
N THR A 231 27.39 43.32 -13.55
CA THR A 231 26.19 42.58 -14.00
C THR A 231 26.53 41.16 -14.46
N VAL A 232 27.63 40.97 -15.19
CA VAL A 232 28.07 39.64 -15.67
C VAL A 232 28.37 38.72 -14.48
N VAL A 233 29.03 39.25 -13.45
CA VAL A 233 29.34 38.51 -12.22
C VAL A 233 28.07 38.20 -11.44
N GLY A 234 27.13 39.15 -11.34
CA GLY A 234 25.82 38.95 -10.74
C GLY A 234 25.03 37.81 -11.41
N CYS A 235 24.92 37.83 -12.74
CA CYS A 235 24.28 36.78 -13.52
C CYS A 235 24.95 35.40 -13.29
N ALA A 236 26.29 35.36 -13.27
CA ALA A 236 27.03 34.13 -13.01
C ALA A 236 26.76 33.56 -11.60
N ILE A 237 26.67 34.43 -10.59
CA ILE A 237 26.32 34.04 -9.20
C ILE A 237 24.89 33.48 -9.16
N VAL A 238 23.91 34.17 -9.74
CA VAL A 238 22.51 33.72 -9.78
C VAL A 238 22.41 32.32 -10.41
N LEU A 239 23.00 32.14 -11.60
CA LEU A 239 23.00 30.86 -12.31
C LEU A 239 23.71 29.75 -11.50
N SER A 240 24.79 30.08 -10.80
CA SER A 240 25.53 29.12 -9.97
C SER A 240 24.72 28.67 -8.74
N VAL A 241 24.12 29.62 -8.00
CA VAL A 241 23.28 29.32 -6.83
C VAL A 241 22.07 28.46 -7.24
N VAL A 242 21.46 28.78 -8.38
CA VAL A 242 20.32 28.06 -8.94
C VAL A 242 20.74 26.66 -9.42
N GLY A 243 21.88 26.54 -10.11
CA GLY A 243 22.41 25.25 -10.52
C GLY A 243 22.69 24.33 -9.33
N LEU A 244 23.27 24.88 -8.25
CA LEU A 244 23.44 24.17 -6.99
C LEU A 244 22.11 23.79 -6.34
N GLN A 245 21.10 24.65 -6.41
CA GLN A 245 19.74 24.33 -5.93
C GLN A 245 19.13 23.14 -6.68
N ILE A 246 19.20 23.13 -8.01
CA ILE A 246 18.72 22.01 -8.85
C ILE A 246 19.48 20.75 -8.49
N HIS A 247 20.80 20.85 -8.38
CA HIS A 247 21.65 19.73 -7.99
C HIS A 247 21.24 19.16 -6.64
N HIS A 248 21.00 19.99 -5.62
CA HIS A 248 20.54 19.54 -4.30
C HIS A 248 19.18 18.85 -4.34
N VAL A 249 18.23 19.37 -5.14
CA VAL A 249 16.90 18.77 -5.32
C VAL A 249 16.99 17.41 -6.01
N LEU A 250 17.81 17.28 -7.06
CA LEU A 250 17.95 16.04 -7.85
C LEU A 250 18.82 14.98 -7.17
N SER A 251 19.85 15.41 -6.42
CA SER A 251 20.82 14.52 -5.76
C SER A 251 20.26 13.84 -4.52
N HIS A 252 19.16 14.34 -3.96
CA HIS A 252 18.54 13.80 -2.75
C HIS A 252 17.71 12.54 -3.06
N ARG A 253 18.39 11.43 -3.36
CA ARG A 253 17.75 10.11 -3.48
C ARG A 253 17.59 9.45 -2.10
N PRO A 254 16.48 8.73 -1.83
CA PRO A 254 16.33 7.97 -0.59
C PRO A 254 17.49 6.97 -0.43
N GLY A 255 18.22 7.02 0.68
CA GLY A 255 19.21 5.99 1.06
C GLY A 255 20.65 6.23 0.58
N ALA A 256 20.90 7.10 -0.40
CA ALA A 256 22.25 7.43 -0.87
C ALA A 256 22.52 8.93 -0.71
N ARG A 257 23.39 9.32 0.23
CA ARG A 257 23.85 10.70 0.35
C ARG A 257 25.19 10.87 -0.36
N PRO A 258 25.24 11.61 -1.48
CA PRO A 258 26.50 11.87 -2.12
C PRO A 258 27.45 12.67 -1.21
N ARG A 259 28.70 12.21 -1.10
CA ARG A 259 29.76 12.85 -0.27
C ARG A 259 30.03 14.30 -0.65
N HIS A 260 29.76 14.69 -1.90
CA HIS A 260 29.99 16.06 -2.38
C HIS A 260 29.00 17.09 -1.81
N LEU A 261 27.87 16.67 -1.22
CA LEU A 261 26.91 17.59 -0.58
C LEU A 261 27.52 18.41 0.58
N VAL A 262 28.60 17.89 1.18
CA VAL A 262 29.34 18.57 2.25
C VAL A 262 29.98 19.87 1.76
N TRP A 263 30.32 19.97 0.47
CA TRP A 263 30.99 21.15 -0.11
C TRP A 263 30.04 22.03 -0.91
N THR A 264 29.01 21.46 -1.53
CA THR A 264 28.09 22.21 -2.39
C THR A 264 27.17 23.14 -1.59
N LEU A 265 26.76 22.77 -0.37
CA LEU A 265 25.94 23.63 0.50
C LEU A 265 26.71 24.85 1.04
N PRO A 266 27.95 24.71 1.60
CA PRO A 266 28.78 25.85 1.93
C PRO A 266 29.05 26.76 0.73
N LEU A 267 29.37 26.18 -0.44
CA LEU A 267 29.59 26.94 -1.66
C LEU A 267 28.35 27.76 -2.06
N GLN A 268 27.17 27.14 -2.06
CA GLN A 268 25.92 27.83 -2.36
C GLN A 268 25.64 28.95 -1.36
N THR A 269 25.92 28.71 -0.07
CA THR A 269 25.73 29.70 0.99
C THR A 269 26.67 30.89 0.80
N VAL A 270 27.95 30.66 0.54
CA VAL A 270 28.92 31.73 0.27
C VAL A 270 28.48 32.56 -0.94
N LEU A 271 28.18 31.90 -2.06
CA LEU A 271 27.73 32.58 -3.28
C LEU A 271 26.44 33.39 -3.08
N ALA A 272 25.52 32.88 -2.24
CA ALA A 272 24.28 33.58 -1.92
C ALA A 272 24.48 34.84 -1.05
N PHE A 273 25.51 34.86 -0.20
CA PHE A 273 25.84 36.00 0.67
C PHE A 273 26.70 37.07 -0.01
N VAL A 274 27.51 36.72 -1.02
CA VAL A 274 28.41 37.66 -1.72
C VAL A 274 27.70 38.95 -2.19
N PRO A 275 26.50 38.91 -2.82
CA PRO A 275 25.80 40.11 -3.25
C PRO A 275 25.43 41.07 -2.10
N LEU A 276 25.19 40.55 -0.88
CA LEU A 276 24.79 41.39 0.26
C LEU A 276 25.88 42.37 0.71
N PHE A 277 27.15 42.04 0.46
CA PHE A 277 28.29 42.90 0.80
C PHE A 277 28.60 43.95 -0.26
N ARG A 278 27.92 43.92 -1.41
CA ARG A 278 28.15 44.84 -2.52
C ARG A 278 27.06 45.91 -2.53
N PRO A 279 27.39 47.22 -2.54
CA PRO A 279 26.39 48.30 -2.52
C PRO A 279 25.46 48.25 -3.73
N GLU A 280 26.02 47.89 -4.89
CA GLU A 280 25.39 47.80 -6.22
C GLU A 280 24.20 46.82 -6.29
N PHE A 281 24.10 45.88 -5.36
CA PHE A 281 23.00 44.90 -5.34
C PHE A 281 21.94 45.31 -4.32
N GLU A 282 20.73 45.63 -4.78
CA GLU A 282 19.59 45.90 -3.89
C GLU A 282 19.10 44.64 -3.17
N LEU A 283 18.34 44.87 -2.10
CA LEU A 283 17.81 43.87 -1.17
C LEU A 283 16.74 42.93 -1.75
N VAL A 284 16.27 43.17 -2.97
CA VAL A 284 14.92 42.75 -3.37
C VAL A 284 14.79 41.24 -3.68
N HIS A 285 15.88 40.53 -4.00
CA HIS A 285 15.83 39.09 -4.25
C HIS A 285 17.00 38.32 -3.65
N SER A 286 16.98 38.16 -2.33
CA SER A 286 18.04 37.44 -1.64
C SER A 286 18.13 35.97 -2.08
N LEU A 287 19.24 35.64 -2.75
CA LEU A 287 19.67 34.29 -3.08
C LEU A 287 19.87 33.41 -1.83
N VAL A 288 19.95 34.04 -0.65
CA VAL A 288 20.07 33.36 0.66
C VAL A 288 18.88 32.44 0.91
N SER A 289 17.69 32.79 0.39
CA SER A 289 16.50 31.95 0.49
C SER A 289 16.71 30.55 -0.12
N LEU A 290 17.48 30.44 -1.22
CA LEU A 290 17.82 29.15 -1.84
C LEU A 290 18.82 28.35 -0.99
N ALA A 291 19.83 29.01 -0.41
CA ALA A 291 20.76 28.36 0.51
C ALA A 291 20.04 27.85 1.78
N ALA A 292 19.13 28.65 2.34
CA ALA A 292 18.29 28.27 3.47
C ALA A 292 17.38 27.08 3.15
N ALA A 293 16.74 27.06 1.96
CA ALA A 293 15.98 25.90 1.50
C ALA A 293 16.86 24.66 1.35
N SER A 294 18.06 24.81 0.78
CA SER A 294 19.02 23.72 0.61
C SER A 294 19.51 23.15 1.94
N ALA A 295 19.64 23.97 3.00
CA ALA A 295 19.92 23.47 4.34
C ALA A 295 18.83 22.51 4.84
N LEU A 296 17.55 22.84 4.63
CA LEU A 296 16.43 21.97 4.99
C LEU A 296 16.36 20.67 4.15
N ILE A 297 16.83 20.72 2.91
CA ILE A 297 16.81 19.57 1.98
C ILE A 297 17.99 18.62 2.27
N THR A 298 19.19 19.15 2.49
CA THR A 298 20.43 18.36 2.46
C THR A 298 20.93 17.94 3.83
N VAL A 299 20.65 18.70 4.89
CA VAL A 299 21.17 18.43 6.24
C VAL A 299 20.40 17.30 6.92
N PRO A 300 21.10 16.30 7.49
CA PRO A 300 20.46 15.22 8.24
C PRO A 300 19.92 15.67 9.60
N GLY A 301 18.73 15.16 9.92
CA GLY A 301 18.13 15.33 11.24
C GLY A 301 17.35 16.65 11.33
N ARG A 302 16.11 16.55 11.83
CA ARG A 302 15.21 17.70 11.91
C ARG A 302 15.83 18.85 12.72
N GLY A 303 16.46 18.55 13.85
CA GLY A 303 17.11 19.58 14.69
C GLY A 303 18.18 20.35 13.92
N ALA A 304 19.19 19.65 13.39
CA ALA A 304 20.33 20.27 12.70
C ALA A 304 19.93 21.05 11.43
N SER A 305 18.95 20.54 10.66
CA SER A 305 18.47 21.24 9.46
C SER A 305 17.77 22.55 9.81
N TRP A 306 16.93 22.56 10.84
CA TRP A 306 16.21 23.76 11.29
C TRP A 306 17.15 24.77 11.97
N THR A 307 18.16 24.32 12.72
CA THR A 307 19.17 25.21 13.29
C THR A 307 20.02 25.88 12.23
N LEU A 308 20.45 25.14 11.19
CA LEU A 308 21.22 25.73 10.09
C LEU A 308 20.37 26.72 9.27
N PHE A 309 19.11 26.35 8.99
CA PHE A 309 18.15 27.26 8.37
C PHE A 309 18.02 28.58 9.14
N ALA A 310 17.81 28.50 10.46
CA ALA A 310 17.69 29.68 11.31
C ALA A 310 18.98 30.50 11.32
N ALA A 311 20.15 29.84 11.40
CA ALA A 311 21.44 30.52 11.37
C ALA A 311 21.69 31.27 10.05
N ILE A 312 21.33 30.69 8.90
CA ILE A 312 21.44 31.34 7.58
C ILE A 312 20.53 32.57 7.51
N VAL A 313 19.27 32.44 7.93
CA VAL A 313 18.29 33.55 7.93
C VAL A 313 18.70 34.67 8.89
N VAL A 314 19.15 34.34 10.10
CA VAL A 314 19.66 35.33 11.07
C VAL A 314 20.94 35.99 10.55
N GLY A 315 21.84 35.21 9.92
CA GLY A 315 23.06 35.73 9.32
C GLY A 315 22.77 36.79 8.26
N GLU A 316 21.78 36.54 7.39
CA GLU A 316 21.30 37.56 6.44
C GLU A 316 20.79 38.80 7.16
N ALA A 317 19.90 38.64 8.14
CA ALA A 317 19.33 39.78 8.88
C ALA A 317 20.42 40.65 9.52
N VAL A 318 21.45 40.02 10.10
CA VAL A 318 22.62 40.72 10.68
C VAL A 318 23.42 41.43 9.60
N VAL A 319 23.72 40.79 8.48
CA VAL A 319 24.48 41.41 7.38
C VAL A 319 23.71 42.60 6.81
N VAL A 320 22.41 42.47 6.57
CA VAL A 320 21.58 43.57 6.08
C VAL A 320 21.53 44.73 7.08
N LEU A 321 21.35 44.44 8.37
CA LEU A 321 21.31 45.46 9.42
C LEU A 321 22.64 46.23 9.51
N VAL A 322 23.77 45.52 9.49
CA VAL A 322 25.10 46.11 9.72
C VAL A 322 25.69 46.73 8.45
N ALA A 323 25.63 46.03 7.31
CA ALA A 323 26.32 46.43 6.08
C ALA A 323 25.50 47.41 5.23
N LYS A 324 24.16 47.35 5.27
CA LYS A 324 23.29 48.21 4.44
C LYS A 324 22.72 49.41 5.21
N SER A 325 22.89 49.45 6.54
CA SER A 325 22.42 50.56 7.39
C SER A 325 20.95 50.96 7.16
N VAL A 326 20.11 49.97 6.84
CA VAL A 326 18.69 50.19 6.56
C VAL A 326 17.85 50.17 7.85
N PRO A 327 16.67 50.80 7.87
CA PRO A 327 15.77 50.76 9.02
C PRO A 327 15.42 49.32 9.43
N LEU A 328 15.26 49.08 10.74
CA LEU A 328 14.93 47.75 11.28
C LEU A 328 13.70 47.12 10.61
N ILE A 329 12.70 47.93 10.25
CA ILE A 329 11.51 47.45 9.55
C ILE A 329 11.84 46.80 8.20
N VAL A 330 12.81 47.34 7.45
CA VAL A 330 13.27 46.78 6.17
C VAL A 330 13.96 45.43 6.39
N VAL A 331 14.79 45.33 7.44
CA VAL A 331 15.44 44.07 7.84
C VAL A 331 14.41 42.99 8.18
N LEU A 332 13.38 43.35 8.95
CA LEU A 332 12.32 42.41 9.32
C LEU A 332 11.54 41.95 8.10
N VAL A 333 11.18 42.88 7.21
CA VAL A 333 10.45 42.56 5.96
C VAL A 333 11.27 41.65 5.05
N SER A 334 12.55 41.94 4.81
CA SER A 334 13.42 41.09 3.98
C SER A 334 13.61 39.71 4.60
N THR A 335 13.78 39.62 5.93
CA THR A 335 13.91 38.35 6.65
C THR A 335 12.66 37.48 6.47
N VAL A 336 11.45 38.06 6.61
CA VAL A 336 10.19 37.33 6.40
C VAL A 336 10.06 36.88 4.95
N ALA A 337 10.48 37.70 3.98
CA ALA A 337 10.50 37.33 2.57
C ALA A 337 11.45 36.14 2.31
N THR A 338 12.67 36.16 2.85
CA THR A 338 13.61 35.04 2.75
C THR A 338 13.04 33.76 3.33
N VAL A 339 12.48 33.80 4.54
CA VAL A 339 11.86 32.64 5.18
C VAL A 339 10.74 32.07 4.30
N SER A 340 9.91 32.94 3.73
CA SER A 340 8.77 32.55 2.89
C SER A 340 9.24 31.85 1.61
N VAL A 341 10.20 32.43 0.89
CA VAL A 341 10.76 31.86 -0.35
C VAL A 341 11.53 30.57 -0.07
N ALA A 342 12.28 30.51 1.03
CA ALA A 342 13.00 29.30 1.42
C ALA A 342 12.05 28.14 1.76
N MET A 343 11.00 28.42 2.54
CA MET A 343 9.98 27.42 2.90
C MET A 343 9.22 26.92 1.68
N MET A 344 8.98 27.80 0.72
CA MET A 344 8.33 27.51 -0.55
C MET A 344 9.14 26.51 -1.40
N PHE A 345 10.44 26.77 -1.61
CA PHE A 345 11.32 25.82 -2.31
C PHE A 345 11.50 24.50 -1.56
N TYR A 346 11.63 24.56 -0.23
CA TYR A 346 11.63 23.35 0.61
C TYR A 346 10.34 22.54 0.46
N GLY A 347 9.17 23.21 0.50
CA GLY A 347 7.87 22.59 0.33
C GLY A 347 7.69 21.93 -1.04
N LEU A 348 8.22 22.54 -2.09
CA LEU A 348 8.17 22.02 -3.47
C LEU A 348 9.10 20.80 -3.67
N ALA A 349 10.29 20.83 -3.06
CA ALA A 349 11.17 19.67 -3.01
C ALA A 349 10.53 18.53 -2.20
N LEU A 350 9.94 18.84 -1.05
CA LEU A 350 9.23 17.88 -0.21
C LEU A 350 8.03 17.27 -0.93
N LEU A 351 7.27 18.06 -1.69
CA LEU A 351 6.16 17.60 -2.51
C LEU A 351 6.62 16.55 -3.52
N THR A 352 7.66 16.86 -4.28
CA THR A 352 8.23 15.94 -5.28
C THR A 352 8.70 14.64 -4.64
N ARG A 353 9.32 14.72 -3.47
CA ARG A 353 9.73 13.55 -2.67
C ARG A 353 8.55 12.74 -2.15
N LEU A 354 7.51 13.39 -1.66
CA LEU A 354 6.34 12.68 -1.14
C LEU A 354 5.59 11.97 -2.27
N VAL A 355 5.44 12.60 -3.43
CA VAL A 355 4.80 11.96 -4.60
C VAL A 355 5.57 10.72 -5.05
N THR A 356 6.91 10.79 -5.11
CA THR A 356 7.76 9.62 -5.44
C THR A 356 7.65 8.51 -4.39
N GLN A 357 7.80 8.84 -3.10
CA GLN A 357 7.66 7.85 -2.01
C GLN A 357 6.28 7.20 -1.97
N VAL A 358 5.23 7.96 -2.26
CA VAL A 358 3.87 7.43 -2.35
C VAL A 358 3.73 6.46 -3.51
N HIS A 359 4.33 6.76 -4.66
CA HIS A 359 4.33 5.87 -5.81
C HIS A 359 5.09 4.56 -5.53
N GLU A 360 6.27 4.64 -4.92
CA GLU A 360 7.07 3.47 -4.51
C GLU A 360 6.35 2.62 -3.44
N ALA A 361 5.73 3.27 -2.45
CA ALA A 361 4.97 2.54 -1.44
C ALA A 361 3.75 1.82 -2.04
N ARG A 362 3.08 2.41 -3.05
CA ARG A 362 1.98 1.76 -3.77
C ARG A 362 2.44 0.50 -4.49
N SER A 363 3.54 0.57 -5.23
CA SER A 363 4.06 -0.59 -5.96
C SER A 363 4.52 -1.70 -5.02
N ALA A 364 5.20 -1.36 -3.91
CA ALA A 364 5.60 -2.33 -2.89
C ALA A 364 4.41 -3.02 -2.22
N LEU A 365 3.35 -2.26 -1.89
CA LEU A 365 2.16 -2.83 -1.24
C LEU A 365 1.35 -3.74 -2.17
N ALA A 366 1.19 -3.36 -3.44
CA ALA A 366 0.55 -4.21 -4.43
C ALA A 366 1.31 -5.54 -4.58
N ALA A 367 2.65 -5.48 -4.67
CA ALA A 367 3.49 -6.67 -4.73
C ALA A 367 3.34 -7.57 -3.49
N ILE A 368 3.25 -7.00 -2.29
CA ILE A 368 3.02 -7.77 -1.05
C ILE A 368 1.65 -8.43 -1.06
N ALA A 369 0.60 -7.71 -1.47
CA ALA A 369 -0.76 -8.25 -1.53
C ALA A 369 -0.87 -9.43 -2.51
N VAL A 370 -0.30 -9.27 -3.71
CA VAL A 370 -0.19 -10.34 -4.73
C VAL A 370 0.58 -11.53 -4.19
N ALA A 371 1.73 -11.31 -3.54
CA ALA A 371 2.53 -12.41 -2.98
C ALA A 371 1.80 -13.16 -1.84
N LYS A 372 1.01 -12.46 -1.03
CA LYS A 372 0.20 -13.08 0.03
C LYS A 372 -0.90 -13.96 -0.57
N GLU A 373 -1.61 -13.46 -1.59
CA GLU A 373 -2.66 -14.23 -2.25
C GLU A 373 -2.09 -15.44 -2.99
N ARG A 374 -0.98 -15.28 -3.71
CA ARG A 374 -0.26 -16.41 -4.34
C ARG A 374 0.07 -17.51 -3.34
N ARG A 375 0.58 -17.16 -2.15
CA ARG A 375 0.87 -18.16 -1.11
C ARG A 375 -0.39 -18.87 -0.63
N ARG A 376 -1.49 -18.13 -0.47
CA ARG A 376 -2.77 -18.73 -0.10
C ARG A 376 -3.25 -19.70 -1.18
N ILE A 377 -3.32 -19.27 -2.44
CA ILE A 377 -3.78 -20.13 -3.54
C ILE A 377 -2.86 -21.34 -3.71
N ALA A 378 -1.54 -21.17 -3.61
CA ALA A 378 -0.61 -22.30 -3.66
C ALA A 378 -0.86 -23.32 -2.54
N ALA A 379 -1.17 -22.86 -1.32
CA ALA A 379 -1.54 -23.75 -0.22
C ALA A 379 -2.89 -24.46 -0.50
N ASP A 380 -3.93 -23.72 -0.89
CA ASP A 380 -5.26 -24.27 -1.18
C ASP A 380 -5.19 -25.30 -2.33
N VAL A 381 -4.41 -25.01 -3.39
CA VAL A 381 -4.13 -25.92 -4.50
C VAL A 381 -3.36 -27.17 -4.04
N HIS A 382 -2.33 -26.99 -3.21
CA HIS A 382 -1.53 -28.11 -2.71
C HIS A 382 -2.35 -29.06 -1.83
N ASP A 383 -3.14 -28.52 -0.91
CA ASP A 383 -3.94 -29.29 0.04
C ASP A 383 -5.07 -30.04 -0.67
N LEU A 384 -5.73 -29.40 -1.64
CA LEU A 384 -6.88 -29.98 -2.33
C LEU A 384 -6.46 -31.00 -3.40
N LEU A 385 -5.40 -30.73 -4.16
CA LEU A 385 -4.94 -31.64 -5.21
C LEU A 385 -4.01 -32.73 -4.70
N GLY A 386 -3.19 -32.43 -3.68
CA GLY A 386 -2.34 -33.42 -3.04
C GLY A 386 -3.15 -34.57 -2.45
N TYR A 387 -4.29 -34.24 -1.83
CA TYR A 387 -5.22 -35.23 -1.27
C TYR A 387 -5.98 -35.99 -2.37
N GLY A 388 -6.63 -35.26 -3.29
CA GLY A 388 -7.44 -35.88 -4.35
C GLY A 388 -6.65 -36.78 -5.29
N LEU A 389 -5.46 -36.35 -5.74
CA LEU A 389 -4.60 -37.17 -6.60
C LEU A 389 -4.06 -38.40 -5.87
N SER A 390 -3.70 -38.28 -4.58
CA SER A 390 -3.23 -39.42 -3.79
C SER A 390 -4.32 -40.48 -3.62
N ALA A 391 -5.57 -40.06 -3.35
CA ALA A 391 -6.72 -40.97 -3.26
C ALA A 391 -7.00 -41.68 -4.59
N ILE A 392 -6.93 -40.95 -5.72
CA ILE A 392 -7.07 -41.55 -7.06
C ILE A 392 -5.96 -42.56 -7.33
N THR A 393 -4.70 -42.26 -6.97
CA THR A 393 -3.58 -43.20 -7.14
C THR A 393 -3.82 -44.49 -6.35
N VAL A 394 -4.25 -44.42 -5.09
CA VAL A 394 -4.54 -45.60 -4.26
C VAL A 394 -5.67 -46.46 -4.86
N LYS A 395 -6.75 -45.82 -5.32
CA LYS A 395 -7.87 -46.50 -5.99
C LYS A 395 -7.46 -47.17 -7.31
N ALA A 396 -6.59 -46.52 -8.09
CA ALA A 396 -6.06 -47.10 -9.31
C ALA A 396 -5.18 -48.34 -9.02
N GLU A 397 -4.41 -48.34 -7.93
CA GLU A 397 -3.66 -49.52 -7.47
C GLU A 397 -4.59 -50.66 -7.03
N LEU A 398 -5.67 -50.34 -6.33
CA LEU A 398 -6.65 -51.33 -5.89
C LEU A 398 -7.40 -51.96 -7.09
N ALA A 399 -7.82 -51.14 -8.05
CA ALA A 399 -8.44 -51.61 -9.29
C ALA A 399 -7.51 -52.55 -10.10
N ALA A 400 -6.20 -52.32 -10.03
CA ALA A 400 -5.21 -53.19 -10.67
C ALA A 400 -4.99 -54.53 -9.94
N ARG A 401 -5.18 -54.57 -8.61
CA ARG A 401 -4.93 -55.75 -7.77
C ARG A 401 -6.16 -56.62 -7.53
N ALA A 402 -7.37 -56.06 -7.62
CA ALA A 402 -8.63 -56.74 -7.33
C ALA A 402 -9.61 -56.66 -8.51
N PRO A 403 -9.43 -57.49 -9.56
CA PRO A 403 -10.21 -57.40 -10.81
C PRO A 403 -11.71 -57.60 -10.60
N GLU A 404 -12.12 -58.37 -9.59
CA GLU A 404 -13.54 -58.57 -9.23
C GLU A 404 -14.26 -57.34 -8.66
N ARG A 405 -13.52 -56.29 -8.23
CA ARG A 405 -14.09 -55.01 -7.77
C ARG A 405 -13.77 -53.83 -8.70
N ALA A 406 -13.11 -54.08 -9.83
CA ALA A 406 -12.58 -53.04 -10.70
C ALA A 406 -13.65 -52.04 -11.19
N ASP A 407 -14.88 -52.50 -11.48
CA ASP A 407 -15.98 -51.65 -11.98
C ASP A 407 -16.51 -50.66 -10.93
N THR A 408 -16.44 -51.02 -9.65
CA THR A 408 -16.72 -50.11 -8.54
C THR A 408 -15.58 -49.10 -8.37
N GLU A 409 -14.33 -49.55 -8.44
CA GLU A 409 -13.17 -48.68 -8.27
C GLU A 409 -13.03 -47.63 -9.39
N PHE A 410 -13.26 -48.00 -10.65
CA PHE A 410 -13.22 -47.03 -11.78
C PHE A 410 -14.31 -45.97 -11.68
N ARG A 411 -15.52 -46.33 -11.21
CA ARG A 411 -16.60 -45.36 -10.98
C ARG A 411 -16.25 -44.37 -9.88
N ASP A 412 -15.59 -44.82 -8.83
CA ASP A 412 -15.13 -43.96 -7.74
C ASP A 412 -13.99 -43.04 -8.20
N ILE A 413 -13.03 -43.55 -8.98
CA ILE A 413 -11.96 -42.74 -9.60
C ILE A 413 -12.57 -41.61 -10.45
N ALA A 414 -13.53 -41.93 -11.32
CA ALA A 414 -14.20 -40.92 -12.15
C ALA A 414 -14.97 -39.90 -11.31
N ARG A 415 -15.63 -40.32 -10.22
CA ARG A 415 -16.33 -39.42 -9.30
C ARG A 415 -15.37 -38.47 -8.59
N MET A 416 -14.26 -38.99 -8.05
CA MET A 416 -13.22 -38.20 -7.39
C MET A 416 -12.56 -37.20 -8.34
N ALA A 417 -12.24 -37.62 -9.57
CA ALA A 417 -11.65 -36.73 -10.56
C ALA A 417 -12.62 -35.60 -10.98
N ARG A 418 -13.92 -35.88 -11.11
CA ARG A 418 -14.95 -34.86 -11.38
C ARG A 418 -15.11 -33.88 -10.22
N ARG A 419 -15.08 -34.36 -8.98
CA ARG A 419 -15.16 -33.52 -7.77
C ARG A 419 -13.93 -32.61 -7.66
N ALA A 420 -12.74 -33.17 -7.80
CA ALA A 420 -11.48 -32.39 -7.81
C ALA A 420 -11.46 -31.33 -8.92
N LEU A 421 -12.04 -31.61 -10.09
CA LEU A 421 -12.16 -30.63 -11.18
C LEU A 421 -13.15 -29.51 -10.85
N ALA A 422 -14.27 -29.82 -10.18
CA ALA A 422 -15.23 -28.82 -9.73
C ALA A 422 -14.62 -27.92 -8.65
N ASP A 423 -13.93 -28.52 -7.68
CA ASP A 423 -13.26 -27.80 -6.60
C ASP A 423 -12.16 -26.89 -7.16
N LEU A 424 -11.33 -27.37 -8.10
CA LEU A 424 -10.29 -26.57 -8.76
C LEU A 424 -10.85 -25.32 -9.47
N ARG A 425 -12.04 -25.42 -10.08
CA ARG A 425 -12.72 -24.29 -10.71
C ARG A 425 -13.30 -23.29 -9.70
N SER A 426 -13.51 -23.70 -8.45
CA SER A 426 -14.04 -22.86 -7.37
C SER A 426 -12.95 -22.07 -6.61
N ILE A 427 -11.70 -22.54 -6.60
CA ILE A 427 -10.56 -21.91 -5.89
C ILE A 427 -10.38 -20.41 -6.24
N PRO A 428 -10.45 -19.96 -7.50
CA PRO A 428 -10.25 -18.55 -7.87
C PRO A 428 -11.35 -17.61 -7.34
N HIS A 429 -12.55 -18.16 -7.14
CA HIS A 429 -13.73 -17.41 -6.70
C HIS A 429 -13.74 -17.22 -5.18
N GLY A 430 -12.91 -17.97 -4.45
CA GLY A 430 -12.91 -17.99 -2.99
C GLY A 430 -14.05 -18.81 -2.40
N ASP A 431 -14.78 -19.55 -3.23
CA ASP A 431 -15.98 -20.30 -2.89
C ASP A 431 -15.69 -21.75 -2.44
N SER A 432 -14.42 -22.15 -2.34
CA SER A 432 -14.05 -23.40 -1.65
C SER A 432 -14.21 -23.24 -0.14
N GLU A 433 -15.43 -23.03 0.33
CA GLU A 433 -15.76 -23.27 1.74
C GLU A 433 -15.73 -24.78 1.94
N ILE A 434 -14.57 -25.26 2.42
CA ILE A 434 -14.41 -26.62 2.89
C ILE A 434 -15.38 -26.79 4.06
N SER A 435 -16.45 -27.54 3.89
CA SER A 435 -17.40 -27.82 4.97
C SER A 435 -17.11 -29.14 5.67
N LEU A 436 -17.36 -29.21 6.97
CA LEU A 436 -17.11 -30.42 7.76
C LEU A 436 -17.95 -31.59 7.24
N GLY A 437 -19.21 -31.34 6.87
CA GLY A 437 -20.10 -32.35 6.32
C GLY A 437 -19.59 -32.94 5.00
N ALA A 438 -19.09 -32.09 4.09
CA ALA A 438 -18.52 -32.54 2.82
C ALA A 438 -17.23 -33.37 3.02
N GLU A 439 -16.45 -33.01 4.04
CA GLU A 439 -15.21 -33.69 4.39
C GLU A 439 -15.46 -35.04 5.09
N ILE A 440 -16.43 -35.14 5.99
CA ILE A 440 -16.83 -36.41 6.63
C ILE A 440 -17.25 -37.44 5.57
N ALA A 441 -18.05 -37.02 4.60
CA ALA A 441 -18.45 -37.89 3.48
C ALA A 441 -17.23 -38.35 2.67
N SER A 442 -16.29 -37.45 2.39
CA SER A 442 -15.05 -37.79 1.67
C SER A 442 -14.15 -38.74 2.48
N ALA A 443 -13.99 -38.49 3.78
CA ALA A 443 -13.19 -39.31 4.68
C ALA A 443 -13.76 -40.74 4.78
N HIS A 444 -15.07 -40.87 4.90
CA HIS A 444 -15.78 -42.15 4.91
C HIS A 444 -15.50 -42.94 3.62
N ASP A 445 -15.68 -42.31 2.45
CA ASP A 445 -15.47 -42.95 1.16
C ASP A 445 -14.01 -43.45 1.00
N ILE A 446 -13.04 -42.65 1.43
CA ILE A 446 -11.61 -42.95 1.28
C ILE A 446 -11.14 -44.03 2.25
N LEU A 447 -11.55 -43.99 3.51
CA LEU A 447 -11.17 -45.00 4.50
C LEU A 447 -11.83 -46.35 4.19
N THR A 448 -13.10 -46.35 3.79
CA THR A 448 -13.79 -47.57 3.33
C THR A 448 -13.09 -48.16 2.11
N ALA A 449 -12.64 -47.31 1.18
CA ALA A 449 -11.86 -47.75 0.02
C ALA A 449 -10.49 -48.33 0.38
N ALA A 450 -9.88 -47.90 1.47
CA ALA A 450 -8.64 -48.46 2.00
C ALA A 450 -8.85 -49.79 2.76
N GLY A 451 -10.10 -50.27 2.85
CA GLY A 451 -10.46 -51.50 3.56
C GLY A 451 -10.62 -51.32 5.08
N VAL A 452 -10.80 -50.09 5.53
CA VAL A 452 -10.96 -49.72 6.95
C VAL A 452 -12.45 -49.62 7.29
N ASP A 453 -12.88 -50.22 8.40
CA ASP A 453 -14.24 -50.05 8.95
C ASP A 453 -14.38 -48.64 9.55
N VAL A 454 -15.32 -47.84 9.06
CA VAL A 454 -15.51 -46.44 9.48
C VAL A 454 -16.74 -46.32 10.37
N ARG A 455 -16.55 -45.88 11.61
CA ARG A 455 -17.64 -45.59 12.55
C ARG A 455 -17.83 -44.09 12.67
N LEU A 456 -19.01 -43.61 12.28
CA LEU A 456 -19.37 -42.19 12.34
C LEU A 456 -20.41 -41.96 13.44
N ASP A 457 -20.14 -41.00 14.32
CA ASP A 457 -21.08 -40.50 15.31
C ASP A 457 -21.02 -38.96 15.28
N ILE A 458 -21.97 -38.36 14.56
CA ILE A 458 -21.88 -36.98 14.07
C ILE A 458 -23.11 -36.19 14.54
N ASP A 459 -22.92 -35.38 15.57
CA ASP A 459 -23.86 -34.37 16.06
C ASP A 459 -23.13 -33.03 16.33
N PRO A 460 -22.76 -32.29 15.27
CA PRO A 460 -21.97 -31.07 15.36
C PRO A 460 -22.73 -29.85 15.91
N GLY A 461 -24.07 -29.90 15.99
CA GLY A 461 -24.88 -28.71 16.23
C GLY A 461 -24.64 -27.61 15.17
N PRO A 462 -25.04 -26.35 15.43
CA PRO A 462 -24.77 -25.23 14.53
C PRO A 462 -23.30 -24.77 14.64
N LEU A 463 -22.57 -24.81 13.53
CA LEU A 463 -21.21 -24.30 13.39
C LEU A 463 -21.22 -22.97 12.63
N ASP A 464 -20.26 -22.07 12.93
CA ASP A 464 -19.97 -20.93 12.05
C ASP A 464 -18.99 -21.34 10.93
N ASP A 465 -18.97 -20.60 9.83
CA ASP A 465 -18.20 -20.97 8.62
C ASP A 465 -16.70 -21.15 8.90
N ARG A 466 -16.16 -20.42 9.90
CA ARG A 466 -14.74 -20.53 10.27
C ARG A 466 -14.44 -21.80 11.04
N LEU A 467 -15.30 -22.17 11.98
CA LEU A 467 -15.17 -23.39 12.77
C LEU A 467 -15.44 -24.62 11.90
N ASP A 468 -16.41 -24.54 11.00
CA ASP A 468 -16.73 -25.60 10.05
C ASP A 468 -15.51 -25.91 9.16
N ALA A 469 -14.89 -24.89 8.56
CA ALA A 469 -13.68 -25.05 7.75
C ALA A 469 -12.44 -25.51 8.55
N LEU A 470 -12.31 -25.06 9.81
CA LEU A 470 -11.23 -25.49 10.70
C LEU A 470 -11.35 -26.99 11.00
N LEU A 471 -12.52 -27.46 11.44
CA LEU A 471 -12.76 -28.86 11.77
C LEU A 471 -12.63 -29.75 10.54
N ALA A 472 -13.08 -29.29 9.37
CA ALA A 472 -12.89 -30.00 8.12
C ALA A 472 -11.40 -30.18 7.79
N THR A 473 -10.60 -29.14 7.97
CA THR A 473 -9.14 -29.23 7.76
C THR A 473 -8.48 -30.20 8.74
N VAL A 474 -8.93 -30.21 10.00
CA VAL A 474 -8.42 -31.13 11.02
C VAL A 474 -8.73 -32.59 10.66
N LEU A 475 -9.98 -32.86 10.27
CA LEU A 475 -10.41 -34.19 9.87
C LEU A 475 -9.60 -34.71 8.67
N ARG A 476 -9.38 -33.86 7.67
CA ARG A 476 -8.60 -34.20 6.48
C ARG A 476 -7.18 -34.64 6.83
N GLU A 477 -6.51 -33.88 7.68
CA GLU A 477 -5.14 -34.19 8.10
C GLU A 477 -5.09 -35.47 8.93
N ALA A 478 -6.05 -35.66 9.85
CA ALA A 478 -6.14 -36.87 10.66
C ALA A 478 -6.31 -38.12 9.78
N VAL A 479 -7.21 -38.08 8.80
CA VAL A 479 -7.44 -39.18 7.85
C VAL A 479 -6.20 -39.43 6.99
N THR A 480 -5.52 -38.37 6.55
CA THR A 480 -4.27 -38.48 5.79
C THR A 480 -3.18 -39.16 6.60
N ASN A 481 -3.07 -38.82 7.89
CA ASN A 481 -2.12 -39.45 8.80
C ASN A 481 -2.42 -40.93 9.02
N VAL A 482 -3.69 -41.30 9.19
CA VAL A 482 -4.10 -42.71 9.26
C VAL A 482 -3.67 -43.46 8.00
N LEU A 483 -3.96 -42.93 6.81
CA LEU A 483 -3.63 -43.60 5.56
C LEU A 483 -2.12 -43.73 5.29
N ARG A 484 -1.30 -42.81 5.82
CA ARG A 484 0.16 -42.81 5.63
C ARG A 484 0.92 -43.61 6.68
N HIS A 485 0.46 -43.58 7.92
CA HIS A 485 1.24 -44.00 9.09
C HIS A 485 0.59 -45.14 9.89
N SER A 486 -0.64 -45.55 9.54
CA SER A 486 -1.38 -46.57 10.26
C SER A 486 -1.72 -47.77 9.37
N ARG A 487 -1.84 -48.95 9.98
CA ARG A 487 -2.49 -50.14 9.40
C ARG A 487 -3.76 -50.42 10.20
N ALA A 488 -4.64 -49.42 10.26
CA ALA A 488 -5.87 -49.49 11.03
C ALA A 488 -6.90 -50.38 10.33
N GLY A 489 -7.55 -51.26 11.09
CA GLY A 489 -8.73 -52.00 10.66
C GLY A 489 -10.02 -51.22 10.92
N VAL A 490 -10.02 -50.31 11.89
CA VAL A 490 -11.16 -49.50 12.30
C VAL A 490 -10.74 -48.05 12.55
N VAL A 491 -11.52 -47.11 12.03
CA VAL A 491 -11.41 -45.67 12.34
C VAL A 491 -12.75 -45.16 12.84
N THR A 492 -12.72 -44.47 13.98
CA THR A 492 -13.89 -43.82 14.58
C THR A 492 -13.75 -42.30 14.44
N VAL A 493 -14.77 -41.67 13.84
CA VAL A 493 -14.89 -40.21 13.76
C VAL A 493 -16.11 -39.79 14.56
N GLN A 494 -15.87 -38.99 15.58
CA GLN A 494 -16.89 -38.43 16.47
C GLN A 494 -16.89 -36.92 16.40
N VAL A 495 -18.06 -36.33 16.17
CA VAL A 495 -18.26 -34.88 16.30
C VAL A 495 -19.43 -34.64 17.22
N VAL A 496 -19.20 -34.01 18.37
CA VAL A 496 -20.25 -33.79 19.38
C VAL A 496 -20.24 -32.34 19.83
N SER A 497 -21.41 -31.71 19.84
CA SER A 497 -21.65 -30.38 20.40
C SER A 497 -22.28 -30.49 21.78
N ALA A 498 -21.61 -29.96 22.80
CA ALA A 498 -22.09 -29.97 24.18
C ALA A 498 -22.05 -28.56 24.77
N ALA A 499 -23.23 -27.96 24.99
CA ALA A 499 -23.54 -26.67 25.63
C ALA A 499 -22.65 -25.44 25.30
N ASP A 500 -21.34 -25.51 25.56
CA ASP A 500 -20.35 -24.45 25.35
C ASP A 500 -19.13 -24.89 24.52
N GLN A 501 -19.05 -26.15 24.05
CA GLN A 501 -17.91 -26.66 23.28
C GLN A 501 -18.32 -27.62 22.15
N VAL A 502 -17.58 -27.57 21.06
CA VAL A 502 -17.60 -28.55 19.96
C VAL A 502 -16.35 -29.41 20.07
N ARG A 503 -16.53 -30.73 20.01
CA ARG A 503 -15.42 -31.70 20.06
C ARG A 503 -15.40 -32.56 18.79
N LEU A 504 -14.26 -32.58 18.11
CA LEU A 504 -13.95 -33.54 17.04
C LEU A 504 -12.94 -34.55 17.59
N ARG A 505 -13.24 -35.84 17.47
CA ARG A 505 -12.40 -36.97 17.87
C ARG A 505 -12.20 -37.88 16.66
N VAL A 506 -10.95 -38.18 16.32
CA VAL A 506 -10.57 -39.16 15.30
C VAL A 506 -9.66 -40.18 15.95
N ALA A 507 -10.09 -41.45 15.99
CA ALA A 507 -9.34 -42.53 16.62
C ALA A 507 -9.17 -43.72 15.66
N ASN A 508 -8.00 -44.35 15.65
CA ASN A 508 -7.71 -45.54 14.85
C ASN A 508 -7.06 -46.64 15.70
N ASP A 509 -7.23 -47.90 15.31
CA ASP A 509 -6.89 -49.09 16.10
C ASP A 509 -5.51 -49.74 15.82
N GLY A 510 -4.76 -49.25 14.83
CA GLY A 510 -3.41 -49.79 14.56
C GLY A 510 -2.41 -48.78 14.01
N VAL A 511 -1.37 -48.44 14.77
CA VAL A 511 -0.23 -47.62 14.34
C VAL A 511 0.94 -48.53 13.92
N LEU A 512 1.64 -48.19 12.84
CA LEU A 512 2.90 -48.88 12.52
C LEU A 512 3.94 -48.54 13.60
N PRO A 513 4.58 -49.52 14.26
CA PRO A 513 5.71 -49.23 15.13
C PRO A 513 6.82 -48.58 14.31
N ASP A 514 7.29 -47.42 14.76
CA ASP A 514 8.45 -46.73 14.19
C ASP A 514 9.66 -47.69 14.23
N PRO A 515 10.41 -47.91 13.14
CA PRO A 515 11.59 -48.77 13.15
C PRO A 515 12.73 -48.30 14.08
N ALA A 516 12.59 -47.14 14.72
CA ALA A 516 13.48 -46.65 15.76
C ALA A 516 12.74 -46.62 17.10
N GLY A 517 12.75 -47.76 17.81
CA GLY A 517 12.37 -47.79 19.21
C GLY A 517 13.37 -47.02 20.05
N ASP A 518 12.94 -45.90 20.64
CA ASP A 518 13.45 -45.41 21.91
C ASP A 518 12.38 -44.54 22.59
N TYR A 519 11.74 -45.08 23.64
CA TYR A 519 11.02 -44.26 24.61
C TYR A 519 12.08 -43.63 25.52
N GLY A 520 12.68 -42.55 25.02
CA GLY A 520 13.76 -41.83 25.70
C GLY A 520 13.71 -40.34 25.38
N ASP A 521 13.22 -39.59 26.38
CA ASP A 521 13.49 -38.17 26.64
C ASP A 521 12.89 -37.09 25.72
N GLU A 522 12.46 -36.02 26.37
CA GLU A 522 11.97 -34.79 25.76
C GLU A 522 13.07 -34.14 24.90
N ARG A 523 12.64 -33.68 23.72
CA ARG A 523 13.36 -32.81 22.77
C ARG A 523 14.19 -33.53 21.70
N THR A 524 13.64 -33.42 20.48
CA THR A 524 14.31 -33.42 19.15
C THR A 524 14.35 -34.71 18.32
N SER A 525 13.18 -35.13 17.83
CA SER A 525 13.10 -35.93 16.59
C SER A 525 12.91 -34.99 15.38
N ARG A 526 14.02 -34.58 14.76
CA ARG A 526 14.05 -33.84 13.49
C ARG A 526 13.81 -34.82 12.33
N GLY A 527 12.59 -34.85 11.77
CA GLY A 527 12.36 -35.53 10.49
C GLY A 527 10.91 -35.68 10.01
N GLY A 528 9.90 -35.83 10.89
CA GLY A 528 8.55 -36.25 10.44
C GLY A 528 7.33 -35.58 11.09
N GLY A 529 7.47 -34.67 12.06
CA GLY A 529 6.37 -34.27 12.96
C GLY A 529 5.79 -32.85 12.80
N ASN A 530 5.85 -32.22 11.63
CA ASN A 530 5.42 -30.81 11.49
C ASN A 530 3.91 -30.60 11.27
N GLY A 531 3.18 -31.61 10.78
CA GLY A 531 1.75 -31.48 10.42
C GLY A 531 0.88 -31.16 11.63
N ILE A 532 0.95 -32.00 12.67
CA ILE A 532 0.14 -31.88 13.89
C ILE A 532 0.50 -30.62 14.69
N ILE A 533 1.78 -30.24 14.75
CA ILE A 533 2.23 -29.01 15.43
C ILE A 533 1.64 -27.76 14.75
N ASN A 534 1.66 -27.71 13.41
CA ASN A 534 1.06 -26.61 12.66
C ASN A 534 -0.46 -26.58 12.82
N LEU A 535 -1.11 -27.75 12.87
CA LEU A 535 -2.55 -27.88 13.11
C LEU A 535 -2.92 -27.37 14.51
N ALA A 536 -2.17 -27.75 15.53
CA ALA A 536 -2.36 -27.29 16.91
C ALA A 536 -2.21 -25.77 17.02
N ALA A 537 -1.21 -25.18 16.34
CA ALA A 537 -1.04 -23.74 16.29
C ALA A 537 -2.23 -23.03 15.61
N ARG A 538 -2.79 -23.59 14.54
CA ARG A 538 -3.99 -23.04 13.87
C ARG A 538 -5.24 -23.11 14.76
N VAL A 539 -5.43 -24.20 15.47
CA VAL A 539 -6.56 -24.39 16.41
C VAL A 539 -6.44 -23.45 17.62
N ALA A 540 -5.22 -23.23 18.13
CA ALA A 540 -4.98 -22.31 19.24
C ALA A 540 -5.30 -20.84 18.89
N VAL A 541 -5.05 -20.42 17.64
CA VAL A 541 -5.34 -19.05 17.17
C VAL A 541 -6.85 -18.74 17.19
N THR A 542 -7.71 -19.74 17.04
CA THR A 542 -9.17 -19.58 17.10
C THR A 542 -9.75 -19.81 18.50
N GLY A 543 -8.90 -20.12 19.49
CA GLY A 543 -9.29 -20.33 20.88
C GLY A 543 -9.66 -21.77 21.22
N GLY A 544 -9.35 -22.74 20.35
CA GLY A 544 -9.47 -24.16 20.63
C GLY A 544 -8.18 -24.80 21.12
N GLU A 545 -8.27 -26.08 21.45
CA GLU A 545 -7.14 -26.93 21.86
C GLU A 545 -7.12 -28.20 21.01
N LEU A 546 -5.92 -28.64 20.60
CA LEU A 546 -5.70 -29.89 19.89
C LEU A 546 -4.78 -30.77 20.73
N THR A 547 -5.20 -32.00 20.99
CA THR A 547 -4.39 -33.05 21.62
C THR A 547 -4.30 -34.25 20.69
N SER A 548 -3.15 -34.93 20.71
CA SER A 548 -2.93 -36.12 19.89
C SER A 548 -1.96 -37.06 20.60
N GLY A 549 -2.22 -38.36 20.57
CA GLY A 549 -1.34 -39.34 21.21
C GLY A 549 -1.78 -40.79 21.02
N PRO A 550 -0.92 -41.73 21.41
CA PRO A 550 -1.27 -43.15 21.41
C PRO A 550 -2.36 -43.42 22.46
N ILE A 551 -3.27 -44.34 22.12
CA ILE A 551 -4.29 -44.89 23.02
C ILE A 551 -4.00 -46.38 23.25
N GLY A 552 -4.63 -46.97 24.28
CA GLY A 552 -4.44 -48.39 24.63
C GLY A 552 -4.59 -49.33 23.42
N ASP A 553 -3.92 -50.48 23.47
CA ASP A 553 -3.88 -51.52 22.42
C ASP A 553 -3.21 -51.12 21.08
N GLY A 554 -2.40 -50.06 21.07
CA GLY A 554 -1.61 -49.67 19.87
C GLY A 554 -2.36 -48.77 18.89
N GLY A 555 -3.46 -48.17 19.32
CA GLY A 555 -4.20 -47.17 18.57
C GLY A 555 -3.62 -45.75 18.70
N TYR A 556 -4.16 -44.82 17.92
CA TYR A 556 -3.85 -43.39 18.00
C TYR A 556 -5.11 -42.56 18.00
N GLU A 557 -5.12 -41.46 18.74
CA GLU A 557 -6.24 -40.54 18.83
C GLU A 557 -5.79 -39.09 18.59
N LEU A 558 -6.61 -38.34 17.87
CA LEU A 558 -6.54 -36.89 17.74
C LEU A 558 -7.87 -36.29 18.20
N VAL A 559 -7.81 -35.34 19.13
CA VAL A 559 -8.97 -34.65 19.69
C VAL A 559 -8.79 -33.14 19.55
N VAL A 560 -9.80 -32.48 18.99
CA VAL A 560 -9.95 -31.03 18.99
C VAL A 560 -11.14 -30.65 19.84
N THR A 561 -10.93 -29.70 20.75
CA THR A 561 -11.97 -29.06 21.55
C THR A 561 -11.97 -27.56 21.25
N HIS A 562 -13.12 -27.03 20.87
CA HIS A 562 -13.28 -25.62 20.52
C HIS A 562 -14.49 -25.02 21.24
N PRO A 563 -14.43 -23.77 21.74
CA PRO A 563 -15.60 -23.07 22.26
C PRO A 563 -16.71 -22.99 21.19
N ALA A 564 -17.95 -23.31 21.57
CA ALA A 564 -19.09 -23.20 20.66
C ALA A 564 -19.43 -21.72 20.38
N PRO A 565 -19.83 -21.36 19.15
CA PRO A 565 -20.26 -20.01 18.85
C PRO A 565 -21.50 -19.65 19.69
N ARG A 566 -21.46 -18.50 20.38
CA ARG A 566 -22.61 -18.03 21.19
C ARG A 566 -23.82 -17.87 20.28
N ARG A 567 -24.93 -18.54 20.62
CA ARG A 567 -26.25 -18.31 20.00
C ARG A 567 -26.60 -16.82 20.11
N THR A 568 -26.43 -16.07 19.04
CA THR A 568 -27.09 -14.77 18.90
C THR A 568 -28.58 -15.06 18.80
N GLY A 569 -29.29 -14.80 19.90
CA GLY A 569 -30.72 -15.06 20.02
C GLY A 569 -31.48 -14.46 18.84
N CYS A 570 -32.39 -15.27 18.28
CA CYS A 570 -33.47 -14.83 17.42
C CYS A 570 -34.10 -13.57 18.04
N GLY A 571 -34.09 -12.46 17.31
CA GLY A 571 -34.66 -11.20 17.78
C GLY A 571 -36.11 -11.43 18.21
N ALA A 572 -36.40 -11.13 19.48
CA ALA A 572 -37.76 -11.08 19.97
C ALA A 572 -38.58 -10.16 19.05
N PRO A 573 -39.79 -10.57 18.61
CA PRO A 573 -40.64 -9.70 17.82
C PRO A 573 -40.94 -8.45 18.65
N ALA A 574 -40.71 -7.28 18.04
CA ALA A 574 -40.99 -6.00 18.65
C ALA A 574 -42.44 -5.95 19.17
N PRO A 575 -42.69 -5.46 20.40
CA PRO A 575 -44.05 -5.37 20.91
C PRO A 575 -44.88 -4.45 20.00
N ALA A 576 -46.02 -4.96 19.56
CA ALA A 576 -47.00 -4.21 18.79
C ALA A 576 -47.36 -2.93 19.54
N ARG A 577 -47.13 -1.77 18.91
CA ARG A 577 -47.66 -0.49 19.38
C ARG A 577 -49.18 -0.54 19.24
N THR A 578 -49.88 -0.80 20.33
CA THR A 578 -51.27 -0.44 20.49
C THR A 578 -51.37 1.09 20.56
N GLY A 579 -52.41 1.61 19.91
CA GLY A 579 -52.60 3.04 19.68
C GLY A 579 -52.92 3.87 20.93
N GLY A 580 -52.73 5.17 20.75
CA GLY A 580 -53.14 6.29 21.59
C GLY A 580 -52.92 7.55 20.79
#